data_AF-A0A2V4DI41-F1
#
_entry.id   AF-A0A2V4DI41-F1
#
_cell.length_a   1.000
_cell.length_b   1.000
_cell.length_c   1.000
_cell.angle_alpha   90.00
_cell.angle_beta   90.00
_cell.angle_gamma   90.00
#
_symmetry.space_group_name_H-M   'P 1'
#
loop_
_entity.id
_entity.type
_entity.pdbx_description
1 polymer ?
#
loop_
_entity_poly.entity_id
_entity_poly.type
_entity_poly.pdbx_seq_one_letter_code
_entity_poly.pdbx_strand_id
1 'polypeptide(L)'
;MSMPRKAMKEMGFQTCCLLCDAADIVGTERCRQCIATHAVVRDALPDHPVSPIDQLAVELMQMLANPHRWDHDPVHGPTLRKYQILAGEFADVTPLATNEEVADLFERQAQKSKTSVIRDVANQSQWKDIAPSLAEAREINREITPVVDSSVGARTVPSREIEKVDVSDRPGEDRGLSDRVAAAEKGEKASKSQREHVEGSEFARRQSQRKAWEGEVKGVSELLDGGASPSTDSDTIEGSESGDDSVDDELDI
;
A
#
# COMPACT_ATOMS: atom_id res chain seq x y z
N MET A 1 35.70 7.05 21.19
CA MET A 1 34.41 7.26 21.88
C MET A 1 33.82 5.88 22.18
N SER A 2 33.17 5.68 23.32
CA SER A 2 32.76 4.34 23.77
C SER A 2 31.53 3.80 23.05
N MET A 3 31.58 2.53 22.68
CA MET A 3 30.38 1.79 22.27
C MET A 3 29.40 1.70 23.45
N PRO A 4 28.08 1.79 23.21
CA PRO A 4 27.08 1.57 24.26
C PRO A 4 27.23 0.18 24.90
N ARG A 5 27.19 0.13 26.23
CA ARG A 5 27.20 -1.14 26.96
C ARG A 5 25.94 -1.94 26.64
N LYS A 6 26.07 -3.26 26.47
CA LYS A 6 24.94 -4.16 26.20
C LYS A 6 23.79 -4.00 27.20
N ALA A 7 24.09 -3.94 28.49
CA ALA A 7 23.09 -3.71 29.55
C ALA A 7 22.31 -2.40 29.34
N MET A 8 22.99 -1.31 28.98
CA MET A 8 22.35 -0.02 28.72
C MET A 8 21.52 -0.05 27.43
N LYS A 9 21.95 -0.80 26.41
CA LYS A 9 21.19 -1.01 25.17
C LYS A 9 19.90 -1.80 25.42
N GLU A 10 19.97 -2.88 26.18
CA GLU A 10 18.81 -3.72 26.54
C GLU A 10 17.80 -2.95 27.41
N MET A 11 18.29 -2.09 28.30
CA MET A 11 17.44 -1.19 29.10
C MET A 11 16.99 0.07 28.35
N GLY A 12 17.30 0.25 27.06
CA GLY A 12 16.89 1.44 26.29
C GLY A 12 17.55 2.76 26.71
N PHE A 13 18.66 2.72 27.43
CA PHE A 13 19.45 3.88 27.87
C PHE A 13 20.78 4.01 27.13
N GLN A 14 20.88 3.47 25.91
CA GLN A 14 22.10 3.56 25.11
C GLN A 14 22.56 5.01 24.90
N THR A 15 21.62 5.95 24.78
CA THR A 15 21.90 7.39 24.64
C THR A 15 22.71 7.97 25.78
N CYS A 16 22.51 7.49 27.01
CA CYS A 16 23.32 7.90 28.16
C CYS A 16 24.80 7.52 27.97
N CYS A 17 25.08 6.33 27.44
CA CYS A 17 26.46 5.91 27.13
C CYS A 17 27.08 6.80 26.04
N LEU A 18 26.29 7.15 25.01
CA LEU A 18 26.74 7.98 23.90
C LEU A 18 27.08 9.42 24.32
N LEU A 19 26.47 9.92 25.40
CA LEU A 19 26.69 11.27 25.93
C LEU A 19 27.76 11.32 27.04
N CYS A 20 28.20 10.17 27.56
CA CYS A 20 29.01 10.09 28.78
C CYS A 20 30.52 10.31 28.52
N ASP A 21 30.95 10.22 27.25
CA ASP A 21 32.35 10.31 26.78
C ASP A 21 33.38 9.44 27.53
N ALA A 22 32.89 8.45 28.30
CA ALA A 22 33.76 7.54 29.03
C ALA A 22 34.53 6.63 28.05
N ALA A 23 35.73 6.19 28.42
CA ALA A 23 36.43 5.19 27.64
C ALA A 23 35.73 3.81 27.73
N ASP A 24 35.78 3.03 26.65
CA ASP A 24 35.22 1.68 26.61
C ASP A 24 36.13 0.67 27.31
N ILE A 25 36.32 0.84 28.63
CA ILE A 25 37.13 -0.05 29.47
C ILE A 25 36.19 -0.86 30.35
N VAL A 26 36.27 -2.19 30.24
CA VAL A 26 35.41 -3.10 31.00
C VAL A 26 35.63 -2.91 32.51
N GLY A 27 34.54 -2.77 33.27
CA GLY A 27 34.59 -2.74 34.73
C GLY A 27 34.98 -1.40 35.36
N THR A 28 34.92 -0.29 34.63
CA THR A 28 35.06 1.05 35.24
C THR A 28 33.96 1.31 36.27
N GLU A 29 34.32 1.90 37.41
CA GLU A 29 33.38 2.19 38.49
C GLU A 29 32.27 3.14 38.05
N ARG A 30 32.61 4.16 37.25
CA ARG A 30 31.64 5.11 36.67
C ARG A 30 30.56 4.39 35.86
N CYS A 31 30.94 3.51 34.92
CA CYS A 31 29.95 2.78 34.12
C CYS A 31 29.11 1.84 34.98
N ARG A 32 29.69 1.18 35.99
CA ARG A 32 28.93 0.35 36.94
C ARG A 32 27.88 1.16 37.68
N GLN A 33 28.24 2.34 38.16
CA GLN A 33 27.32 3.22 38.87
C GLN A 33 26.20 3.72 37.95
N CYS A 34 26.52 4.16 36.73
CA CYS A 34 25.51 4.56 35.74
C CYS A 34 24.51 3.43 35.44
N ILE A 35 25.01 2.22 35.18
CA ILE A 35 24.17 1.04 34.91
C ILE A 35 23.26 0.75 36.11
N ALA A 36 23.81 0.75 37.33
CA ALA A 36 23.04 0.48 38.55
C ALA A 36 21.94 1.53 38.77
N THR A 37 22.25 2.82 38.60
CA THR A 37 21.26 3.89 38.75
C THR A 37 20.15 3.78 37.70
N HIS A 38 20.48 3.51 36.45
CA HIS A 38 19.49 3.36 35.39
C HIS A 38 18.62 2.11 35.55
N ALA A 39 19.17 1.02 36.07
CA ALA A 39 18.41 -0.18 36.40
C ALA A 39 17.34 0.14 37.45
N VAL A 40 17.71 0.83 38.54
CA VAL A 40 16.74 1.25 39.58
C VAL A 40 15.63 2.13 39.00
N VAL A 41 15.97 3.09 38.13
CA VAL A 41 14.95 3.94 37.48
C VAL A 41 14.03 3.11 36.58
N ARG A 42 14.57 2.16 35.81
CA ARG A 42 13.78 1.30 34.93
C ARG A 42 12.85 0.39 35.73
N ASP A 43 13.33 -0.19 36.82
CA ASP A 43 12.56 -1.11 37.67
C ASP A 43 11.47 -0.38 38.48
N ALA A 44 11.64 0.92 38.72
CA ALA A 44 10.66 1.75 39.42
C ALA A 44 9.50 2.21 38.51
N LEU A 45 9.59 2.04 37.20
CA LEU A 45 8.52 2.46 36.28
C LEU A 45 7.31 1.52 36.38
N PRO A 46 6.08 2.05 36.49
CA PRO A 46 4.89 1.22 36.52
C PRO A 46 4.55 0.69 35.12
N ASP A 47 4.13 -0.58 35.04
CA ASP A 47 3.58 -1.16 33.80
C ASP A 47 2.26 -0.48 33.37
N HIS A 48 1.52 0.03 34.36
CA HIS A 48 0.23 0.67 34.19
C HIS A 48 0.26 2.04 34.89
N PRO A 49 0.74 3.10 34.21
CA PRO A 49 0.80 4.43 34.79
C PRO A 49 -0.62 4.94 35.11
N VAL A 50 -0.83 5.39 36.35
CA VAL A 50 -2.13 5.89 36.81
C VAL A 50 -2.10 7.41 36.99
N SER A 51 -0.98 7.96 37.44
CA SER A 51 -0.82 9.41 37.59
C SER A 51 -0.23 10.06 36.32
N PRO A 52 -0.49 11.36 36.08
CA PRO A 52 0.14 12.09 34.98
C PRO A 52 1.67 12.08 35.04
N ILE A 53 2.25 12.00 36.24
CA ILE A 53 3.70 11.95 36.43
C ILE A 53 4.23 10.58 36.02
N ASP A 54 3.53 9.50 36.38
CA ASP A 54 3.90 8.15 35.95
C ASP A 54 3.82 8.03 34.43
N GLN A 55 2.76 8.57 33.83
CA GLN A 55 2.58 8.61 32.38
C GLN A 55 3.74 9.34 31.71
N LEU A 56 4.08 10.54 32.20
CA LEU A 56 5.20 11.32 31.68
C LEU A 56 6.53 10.56 31.82
N ALA A 57 6.76 9.88 32.94
CA ALA A 57 7.98 9.10 33.15
C ALA A 57 8.10 7.94 32.14
N VAL A 58 7.00 7.22 31.91
CA VAL A 58 6.92 6.14 30.91
C VAL A 58 7.14 6.69 29.50
N GLU A 59 6.52 7.81 29.15
CA GLU A 59 6.69 8.46 27.83
C GLU A 59 8.14 8.91 27.59
N LEU A 60 8.77 9.60 28.55
CA LEU A 60 10.18 10.00 28.45
C LEU A 60 11.10 8.80 28.25
N MET A 61 10.81 7.69 28.93
CA MET A 61 11.53 6.43 28.78
C MET A 61 11.36 5.81 27.39
N GLN A 62 10.14 5.86 26.84
CA GLN A 62 9.88 5.39 25.47
C GLN A 62 10.58 6.27 24.42
N MET A 63 10.63 7.59 24.63
CA MET A 63 11.35 8.53 23.76
C MET A 63 12.85 8.22 23.74
N LEU A 64 13.47 7.98 24.90
CA LEU A 64 14.89 7.65 24.99
C LEU A 64 15.22 6.27 24.39
N ALA A 65 14.34 5.29 24.59
CA ALA A 65 14.54 3.93 24.08
C ALA A 65 14.37 3.86 22.55
N ASN A 66 13.43 4.60 21.98
CA ASN A 66 13.16 4.63 20.55
C ASN A 66 13.05 6.07 20.01
N PRO A 67 14.16 6.83 19.94
CA PRO A 67 14.12 8.25 19.57
C PRO A 67 13.54 8.51 18.18
N HIS A 68 13.63 7.54 17.27
CA HIS A 68 13.09 7.62 15.91
C HIS A 68 11.56 7.64 15.84
N ARG A 69 10.86 7.17 16.89
CA ARG A 69 9.39 7.21 16.93
C ARG A 69 8.83 8.57 17.32
N TRP A 70 9.68 9.46 17.82
CA TRP A 70 9.30 10.72 18.47
C TRP A 70 10.09 11.91 17.93
N ASP A 71 10.69 11.76 16.76
CA ASP A 71 11.53 12.76 16.07
C ASP A 71 10.79 14.03 15.62
N HIS A 72 9.47 13.88 15.46
CA HIS A 72 8.50 14.91 15.12
C HIS A 72 7.93 15.64 16.34
N ASP A 73 8.27 15.23 17.57
CA ASP A 73 7.82 15.92 18.77
C ASP A 73 8.31 17.39 18.75
N PRO A 74 7.43 18.37 18.99
CA PRO A 74 7.78 19.79 18.84
C PRO A 74 8.83 20.26 19.85
N VAL A 75 8.93 19.60 21.01
CA VAL A 75 9.84 20.00 22.09
C VAL A 75 11.11 19.15 22.08
N HIS A 76 10.96 17.83 22.08
CA HIS A 76 12.05 16.87 22.23
C HIS A 76 12.62 16.40 20.88
N GLY A 77 11.87 16.52 19.80
CA GLY A 77 12.24 16.02 18.47
C GLY A 77 13.62 16.47 17.99
N PRO A 78 14.01 17.76 18.11
CA PRO A 78 15.36 18.22 17.74
C PRO A 78 16.47 17.51 18.52
N THR A 79 16.26 17.19 19.80
CA THR A 79 17.23 16.47 20.64
C THR A 79 17.24 14.98 20.32
N LEU A 80 16.06 14.38 20.13
CA LEU A 80 15.92 12.97 19.79
C LEU A 80 16.55 12.64 18.43
N ARG A 81 16.47 13.56 17.45
CA ARG A 81 17.20 13.45 16.18
C ARG A 81 18.72 13.41 16.38
N LYS A 82 19.29 14.22 17.28
CA LYS A 82 20.73 14.15 17.61
C LYS A 82 21.09 12.80 18.23
N TYR A 83 20.24 12.26 19.10
CA TYR A 83 20.46 10.93 19.68
C TYR A 83 20.43 9.82 18.63
N GLN A 84 19.59 9.94 17.60
CA GLN A 84 19.59 9.00 16.47
C GLN A 84 20.88 9.08 15.66
N ILE A 85 21.35 10.30 15.37
CA ILE A 85 22.60 10.51 14.64
C ILE A 85 23.76 9.86 15.40
N LEU A 86 23.88 10.16 16.71
CA LEU A 86 24.88 9.53 17.57
C LEU A 86 24.74 8.01 17.57
N ALA A 87 23.52 7.47 17.72
CA ALA A 87 23.31 6.03 17.71
C ALA A 87 23.70 5.39 16.36
N GLY A 88 23.49 6.09 15.24
CA GLY A 88 23.87 5.65 13.90
C GLY A 88 25.38 5.67 13.67
N GLU A 89 26.10 6.68 14.18
CA GLU A 89 27.56 6.76 14.10
C GLU A 89 28.26 5.57 14.80
N PHE A 90 27.64 5.04 15.86
CA PHE A 90 28.14 3.88 16.63
C PHE A 90 27.38 2.58 16.34
N ALA A 91 26.47 2.57 15.37
CA ALA A 91 25.82 1.34 14.97
C ALA A 91 26.82 0.48 14.20
N ASP A 92 26.98 -0.78 14.62
CA ASP A 92 27.71 -1.75 13.82
C ASP A 92 27.00 -1.84 12.46
N VAL A 93 27.68 -1.42 11.40
CA VAL A 93 27.20 -1.61 10.04
C VAL A 93 27.25 -3.11 9.79
N THR A 94 26.11 -3.78 9.98
CA THR A 94 25.97 -5.17 9.57
C THR A 94 26.18 -5.17 8.06
N PRO A 95 27.18 -5.91 7.53
CA PRO A 95 27.40 -5.95 6.10
C PRO A 95 26.12 -6.40 5.42
N LEU A 96 25.79 -5.75 4.30
CA LEU A 96 24.69 -6.19 3.45
C LEU A 96 24.97 -7.64 3.05
N ALA A 97 23.94 -8.49 3.13
CA ALA A 97 24.07 -9.88 2.72
C ALA A 97 24.55 -9.95 1.27
N THR A 98 25.50 -10.84 1.00
CA THR A 98 26.00 -11.01 -0.36
C THR A 98 24.96 -11.76 -1.21
N ASN A 99 25.06 -11.63 -2.54
CA ASN A 99 24.18 -12.39 -3.43
C ASN A 99 24.32 -13.92 -3.22
N GLU A 100 25.52 -14.38 -2.83
CA GLU A 100 25.79 -15.79 -2.52
C GLU A 100 25.06 -16.23 -1.25
N GLU A 101 25.13 -15.45 -0.17
CA GLU A 101 24.40 -15.75 1.07
C GLU A 101 22.89 -15.78 0.87
N VAL A 102 22.38 -14.89 0.01
CA VAL A 102 20.97 -14.87 -0.37
C VAL A 102 20.60 -16.11 -1.19
N ALA A 103 21.42 -16.48 -2.18
CA ALA A 103 21.23 -17.69 -2.98
C ALA A 103 21.22 -18.95 -2.10
N ASP A 104 22.19 -19.08 -1.19
CA ASP A 104 22.27 -20.17 -0.22
C ASP A 104 21.04 -20.25 0.68
N LEU A 105 20.43 -19.11 1.01
CA LEU A 105 19.19 -19.05 1.79
C LEU A 105 18.01 -19.61 0.97
N PHE A 106 17.92 -19.24 -0.31
CA PHE A 106 16.91 -19.78 -1.23
C PHE A 106 17.09 -21.27 -1.48
N GLU A 107 18.32 -21.76 -1.66
CA GLU A 107 18.59 -23.20 -1.81
C GLU A 107 18.21 -23.99 -0.56
N ARG A 108 18.58 -23.49 0.63
CA ARG A 108 18.16 -24.08 1.91
C ARG A 108 16.64 -24.10 2.09
N GLN A 109 15.93 -23.08 1.59
CA GLN A 109 14.47 -23.05 1.62
C GLN A 109 13.85 -23.99 0.58
N ALA A 110 14.47 -24.15 -0.59
CA ALA A 110 14.01 -25.06 -1.64
C ALA A 110 14.15 -26.53 -1.23
N GLN A 111 15.22 -26.87 -0.50
CA GLN A 111 15.45 -28.21 0.04
C GLN A 111 14.51 -28.58 1.20
N LYS A 112 13.88 -27.59 1.87
CA LYS A 112 12.88 -27.88 2.89
C LYS A 112 11.59 -28.40 2.24
N SER A 113 11.17 -29.60 2.62
CA SER A 113 9.91 -30.17 2.19
C SER A 113 8.74 -29.28 2.63
N LYS A 114 7.98 -28.75 1.67
CA LYS A 114 6.78 -27.95 1.91
C LYS A 114 5.59 -28.86 2.30
N THR A 115 5.75 -29.67 3.33
CA THR A 115 4.65 -30.45 3.92
C THR A 115 3.85 -29.52 4.82
N SER A 116 2.71 -29.04 4.32
CA SER A 116 1.76 -28.28 5.13
C SER A 116 0.71 -29.25 5.63
N VAL A 117 0.62 -29.42 6.95
CA VAL A 117 -0.40 -30.27 7.60
C VAL A 117 -1.81 -29.90 7.14
N ILE A 118 -2.06 -28.60 6.93
CA ILE A 118 -3.35 -28.10 6.41
C ILE A 118 -3.57 -28.56 4.97
N ARG A 119 -2.55 -28.50 4.10
CA ARG A 119 -2.65 -28.96 2.71
C ARG A 119 -2.94 -30.46 2.62
N ASP A 120 -2.37 -31.24 3.54
CA ASP A 120 -2.52 -32.70 3.54
C ASP A 120 -3.86 -33.16 4.10
N VAL A 121 -4.42 -32.44 5.07
CA VAL A 121 -5.74 -32.76 5.64
C VAL A 121 -6.90 -32.19 4.80
N ALA A 122 -6.73 -30.99 4.22
CA ALA A 122 -7.80 -30.30 3.49
C ALA A 122 -7.99 -30.81 2.06
N ASN A 123 -6.90 -31.23 1.39
CA ASN A 123 -7.00 -31.76 0.02
C ASN A 123 -6.94 -33.29 0.06
N GLN A 124 -8.12 -33.92 0.17
CA GLN A 124 -8.31 -35.37 0.07
C GLN A 124 -8.71 -35.80 -1.35
N SER A 125 -8.50 -34.94 -2.37
CA SER A 125 -8.83 -35.27 -3.75
C SER A 125 -7.98 -36.44 -4.24
N GLN A 126 -8.64 -37.36 -4.95
CA GLN A 126 -8.01 -38.49 -5.63
C GLN A 126 -6.99 -38.03 -6.68
N TRP A 127 -7.16 -36.79 -7.16
CA TRP A 127 -6.31 -36.16 -8.18
C TRP A 127 -5.33 -35.14 -7.59
N LYS A 128 -5.05 -35.19 -6.28
CA LYS A 128 -4.13 -34.25 -5.60
C LYS A 128 -2.72 -34.28 -6.20
N ASP A 129 -2.21 -35.48 -6.46
CA ASP A 129 -0.82 -35.71 -6.89
C ASP A 129 -0.73 -36.35 -8.28
N ILE A 130 -1.86 -36.77 -8.87
CA ILE A 130 -1.94 -37.46 -10.16
C ILE A 130 -3.12 -36.91 -10.95
N ALA A 131 -2.90 -36.51 -12.20
CA ALA A 131 -3.97 -36.06 -13.07
C ALA A 131 -4.95 -37.22 -13.39
N PRO A 132 -6.26 -36.95 -13.54
CA PRO A 132 -7.21 -37.98 -13.94
C PRO A 132 -6.82 -38.61 -15.28
N SER A 133 -7.18 -39.88 -15.48
CA SER A 133 -6.99 -40.53 -16.77
C SER A 133 -7.84 -39.86 -17.85
N LEU A 134 -7.45 -40.03 -19.12
CA LEU A 134 -8.16 -39.41 -20.25
C LEU A 134 -9.63 -39.86 -20.34
N ALA A 135 -9.94 -41.08 -19.89
CA ALA A 135 -11.31 -41.60 -19.83
C ALA A 135 -12.13 -40.92 -18.72
N GLU A 136 -11.55 -40.81 -17.52
CA GLU A 136 -12.19 -40.14 -16.37
C GLU A 136 -12.38 -38.64 -16.62
N ALA A 137 -11.38 -37.98 -17.22
CA ALA A 137 -11.47 -36.57 -17.57
C ALA A 137 -12.60 -36.28 -18.57
N ARG A 138 -12.84 -37.19 -19.52
CA ARG A 138 -13.96 -37.09 -20.47
C ARG A 138 -15.30 -37.28 -19.78
N GLU A 139 -15.38 -38.17 -18.80
CA GLU A 139 -16.61 -38.40 -18.04
C GLU A 139 -16.94 -37.21 -17.14
N ILE A 140 -15.95 -36.68 -16.43
CA ILE A 140 -16.07 -35.44 -15.64
C ILE A 140 -16.54 -34.28 -16.53
N ASN A 141 -15.99 -34.16 -17.75
CA ASN A 141 -16.39 -33.12 -18.70
C ASN A 141 -17.86 -33.26 -19.14
N ARG A 142 -18.40 -34.49 -19.23
CA ARG A 142 -19.83 -34.72 -19.52
C ARG A 142 -20.74 -34.33 -18.38
N GLU A 143 -20.30 -34.52 -17.13
CA GLU A 143 -21.06 -34.14 -15.94
C GLU A 143 -21.03 -32.61 -15.68
N ILE A 144 -19.98 -31.93 -16.13
CA ILE A 144 -19.88 -30.47 -16.04
C ILE A 144 -20.74 -29.86 -17.15
N THR A 145 -21.86 -29.28 -16.78
CA THR A 145 -22.65 -28.45 -17.70
C THR A 145 -21.83 -27.20 -18.03
N PRO A 146 -21.55 -26.89 -19.32
CA PRO A 146 -20.90 -25.64 -19.66
C PRO A 146 -21.82 -24.49 -19.24
N VAL A 147 -21.39 -23.75 -18.22
CA VAL A 147 -22.02 -22.48 -17.87
C VAL A 147 -21.66 -21.52 -19.00
N VAL A 148 -22.56 -21.38 -19.96
CA VAL A 148 -22.52 -20.27 -20.91
C VAL A 148 -22.90 -19.05 -20.09
N ASP A 149 -21.90 -18.42 -19.46
CA ASP A 149 -22.13 -17.16 -18.79
C ASP A 149 -22.46 -16.14 -19.88
N SER A 150 -23.76 -15.85 -20.03
CA SER A 150 -24.28 -14.90 -21.03
C SER A 150 -23.83 -13.46 -20.75
N SER A 151 -23.05 -13.24 -19.69
CA SER A 151 -22.62 -11.93 -19.21
C SER A 151 -21.14 -11.62 -19.44
N VAL A 152 -20.39 -12.45 -20.17
CA VAL A 152 -18.98 -12.13 -20.51
C VAL A 152 -18.94 -10.85 -21.36
N GLY A 153 -18.57 -9.74 -20.73
CA GLY A 153 -18.49 -8.40 -21.35
C GLY A 153 -19.71 -7.49 -21.07
N ALA A 154 -20.70 -7.93 -20.31
CA ALA A 154 -21.80 -7.06 -19.89
C ALA A 154 -21.29 -6.03 -18.87
N ARG A 155 -21.65 -4.75 -19.06
CA ARG A 155 -21.42 -3.70 -18.05
C ARG A 155 -22.16 -4.10 -16.77
N THR A 156 -21.43 -4.19 -15.67
CA THR A 156 -22.04 -4.38 -14.36
C THR A 156 -22.78 -3.11 -13.98
N VAL A 157 -24.10 -3.11 -14.15
CA VAL A 157 -24.97 -2.04 -13.66
C VAL A 157 -25.22 -2.30 -12.17
N PRO A 158 -24.78 -1.42 -11.26
CA PRO A 158 -25.05 -1.57 -9.85
C PRO A 158 -26.56 -1.69 -9.60
N SER A 159 -26.97 -2.65 -8.77
CA SER A 159 -28.38 -2.86 -8.41
C SER A 159 -28.95 -1.74 -7.52
N ARG A 160 -28.09 -0.84 -7.04
CA ARG A 160 -28.43 0.32 -6.22
C ARG A 160 -27.61 1.52 -6.66
N GLU A 161 -28.21 2.70 -6.54
CA GLU A 161 -27.51 3.96 -6.72
C GLU A 161 -26.36 4.07 -5.71
N ILE A 162 -25.16 4.38 -6.20
CA ILE A 162 -23.97 4.52 -5.37
C ILE A 162 -24.04 5.88 -4.69
N GLU A 163 -24.08 5.88 -3.37
CA GLU A 163 -24.07 7.11 -2.59
C GLU A 163 -22.78 7.89 -2.85
N LYS A 164 -22.93 9.19 -3.11
CA LYS A 164 -21.79 10.05 -3.38
C LYS A 164 -20.97 10.24 -2.11
N VAL A 165 -19.74 9.75 -2.11
CA VAL A 165 -18.80 9.92 -1.01
C VAL A 165 -18.48 11.41 -0.83
N ASP A 166 -18.53 11.88 0.41
CA ASP A 166 -18.06 13.22 0.77
C ASP A 166 -16.52 13.26 0.65
N VAL A 167 -16.03 14.16 -0.20
CA VAL A 167 -14.60 14.32 -0.52
C VAL A 167 -14.04 15.64 0.00
N SER A 168 -14.82 16.39 0.78
CA SER A 168 -14.44 17.70 1.31
C SER A 168 -13.18 17.67 2.19
N ASP A 169 -12.97 16.59 2.95
CA ASP A 169 -11.82 16.39 3.84
C ASP A 169 -10.52 15.97 3.13
N ARG A 170 -10.52 15.84 1.80
CA ARG A 170 -9.35 15.40 1.01
C ARG A 170 -8.68 16.60 0.33
N PRO A 171 -7.65 17.22 0.94
CA PRO A 171 -6.91 18.31 0.34
C PRO A 171 -6.20 17.81 -0.93
N GLY A 172 -6.71 18.20 -2.09
CA GLY A 172 -6.27 17.73 -3.40
C GLY A 172 -7.41 17.26 -4.31
N GLU A 173 -8.55 16.88 -3.72
CA GLU A 173 -9.77 16.50 -4.46
C GLU A 173 -10.82 17.62 -4.45
N ASP A 174 -10.69 18.61 -3.55
CA ASP A 174 -11.50 19.83 -3.58
C ASP A 174 -11.14 20.70 -4.80
N ARG A 175 -12.03 20.63 -5.79
CA ARG A 175 -11.96 21.39 -7.04
C ARG A 175 -12.08 22.90 -6.80
N GLY A 176 -12.82 23.32 -5.77
CA GLY A 176 -12.98 24.72 -5.41
C GLY A 176 -11.71 25.31 -4.81
N LEU A 177 -11.09 24.62 -3.85
CA LEU A 177 -9.79 25.02 -3.29
C LEU A 177 -8.69 25.02 -4.35
N SER A 178 -8.63 23.98 -5.20
CA SER A 178 -7.67 23.90 -6.32
C SER A 178 -7.77 25.11 -7.26
N ASP A 179 -8.98 25.58 -7.51
CA ASP A 179 -9.23 26.74 -8.36
C ASP A 179 -8.81 28.05 -7.72
N ARG A 180 -9.01 28.18 -6.41
CA ARG A 180 -8.56 29.35 -5.64
C ARG A 180 -7.04 29.41 -5.57
N VAL A 181 -6.37 28.27 -5.39
CA VAL A 181 -4.90 28.18 -5.39
C VAL A 181 -4.34 28.56 -6.76
N ALA A 182 -4.86 27.95 -7.83
CA ALA A 182 -4.40 28.26 -9.19
C ALA A 182 -4.69 29.72 -9.61
N ALA A 183 -5.77 30.31 -9.11
CA ALA A 183 -6.07 31.73 -9.30
C ALA A 183 -5.09 32.62 -8.53
N ALA A 184 -4.81 32.29 -7.26
CA ALA A 184 -3.84 33.01 -6.43
C ALA A 184 -2.43 33.00 -7.03
N GLU A 185 -1.96 31.86 -7.55
CA GLU A 185 -0.66 31.75 -8.23
C GLU A 185 -0.54 32.66 -9.47
N LYS A 186 -1.65 32.85 -10.20
CA LYS A 186 -1.70 33.80 -11.33
C LYS A 186 -1.79 35.24 -10.86
N GLY A 187 -2.53 35.49 -9.77
CA GLY A 187 -2.61 36.80 -9.12
C GLY A 187 -1.26 37.29 -8.57
N GLU A 188 -0.44 36.38 -8.05
CA GLU A 188 0.92 36.68 -7.56
C GLU A 188 1.87 37.18 -8.65
N LYS A 189 1.63 36.76 -9.90
CA LYS A 189 2.40 37.22 -11.06
C LYS A 189 1.94 38.58 -11.57
N ALA A 190 0.80 39.09 -11.09
CA ALA A 190 0.24 40.38 -11.47
C ALA A 190 0.67 41.52 -10.51
N SER A 191 0.50 42.76 -10.95
CA SER A 191 0.75 43.92 -10.10
C SER A 191 -0.25 43.99 -8.93
N LYS A 192 0.16 44.58 -7.78
CA LYS A 192 -0.67 44.63 -6.55
C LYS A 192 -2.07 45.19 -6.76
N SER A 193 -2.25 46.15 -7.68
CA SER A 193 -3.55 46.76 -7.98
C SER A 193 -4.45 45.88 -8.87
N GLN A 194 -3.89 44.91 -9.58
CA GLN A 194 -4.61 44.03 -10.51
C GLN A 194 -4.81 42.63 -9.94
N ARG A 195 -4.12 42.28 -8.85
CA ARG A 195 -4.11 40.95 -8.25
C ARG A 195 -5.52 40.42 -7.97
N GLU A 196 -6.35 41.19 -7.29
CA GLU A 196 -7.73 40.78 -6.97
C GLU A 196 -8.60 40.55 -8.22
N HIS A 197 -8.43 41.39 -9.24
CA HIS A 197 -9.15 41.26 -10.50
C HIS A 197 -8.70 40.04 -11.32
N VAL A 198 -7.40 39.74 -11.33
CA VAL A 198 -6.81 38.57 -12.00
C VAL A 198 -7.21 37.29 -11.29
N GLU A 199 -7.20 37.26 -9.96
CA GLU A 199 -7.65 36.11 -9.17
C GLU A 199 -9.14 35.81 -9.42
N GLY A 200 -10.00 36.82 -9.35
CA GLY A 200 -11.43 36.66 -9.59
C GLY A 200 -11.79 36.22 -11.02
N SER A 201 -11.14 36.80 -12.02
CA SER A 201 -11.37 36.43 -13.44
C SER A 201 -10.88 35.02 -13.77
N GLU A 202 -9.72 34.61 -13.26
CA GLU A 202 -9.18 33.27 -13.47
C GLU A 202 -10.01 32.19 -12.76
N PHE A 203 -10.47 32.47 -11.54
CA PHE A 203 -11.38 31.58 -10.83
C PHE A 203 -12.70 31.37 -11.61
N ALA A 204 -13.33 32.46 -12.06
CA ALA A 204 -14.57 32.39 -12.84
C ALA A 204 -14.37 31.66 -14.19
N ARG A 205 -13.24 31.92 -14.87
CA ARG A 205 -12.88 31.24 -16.13
C ARG A 205 -12.72 29.73 -15.94
N ARG A 206 -12.13 29.28 -14.85
CA ARG A 206 -11.96 27.85 -14.55
C ARG A 206 -13.28 27.16 -14.23
N GLN A 207 -14.18 27.84 -13.52
CA GLN A 207 -15.52 27.31 -13.27
C GLN A 207 -16.35 27.19 -14.55
N SER A 208 -16.29 28.19 -15.45
CA SER A 208 -17.02 28.13 -16.72
C SER A 208 -16.50 27.03 -17.65
N GLN A 209 -15.17 26.85 -17.73
CA GLN A 209 -14.57 25.75 -18.49
C GLN A 209 -15.06 24.39 -17.99
N ARG A 210 -15.10 24.18 -16.67
CA ARG A 210 -15.63 22.92 -16.12
C ARG A 210 -17.09 22.67 -16.44
N LYS A 211 -17.94 23.71 -16.35
CA LYS A 211 -19.35 23.58 -16.73
C LYS A 211 -19.52 23.21 -18.21
N ALA A 212 -18.68 23.76 -19.08
CA ALA A 212 -18.66 23.39 -20.50
C ALA A 212 -18.28 21.91 -20.68
N TRP A 213 -17.18 21.46 -20.05
CA TRP A 213 -16.74 20.06 -20.07
C TRP A 213 -17.80 19.10 -19.51
N GLU A 214 -18.53 19.47 -18.46
CA GLU A 214 -19.62 18.66 -17.92
C GLU A 214 -20.76 18.45 -18.94
N GLY A 215 -21.05 19.48 -19.74
CA GLY A 215 -22.01 19.37 -20.84
C GLY A 215 -21.54 18.42 -21.93
N GLU A 216 -20.28 18.50 -22.34
CA GLU A 216 -19.68 17.60 -23.34
C GLU A 216 -19.68 16.14 -22.86
N VAL A 217 -19.30 15.89 -21.60
CA VAL A 217 -19.30 14.55 -21.01
C VAL A 217 -20.72 13.97 -20.96
N LYS A 218 -21.73 14.78 -20.61
CA LYS A 218 -23.14 14.35 -20.66
C LYS A 218 -23.55 13.99 -22.08
N GLY A 219 -23.20 14.79 -23.08
CA GLY A 219 -23.47 14.47 -24.48
C GLY A 219 -22.84 13.17 -24.95
N VAL A 220 -21.61 12.86 -24.52
CA VAL A 220 -20.96 11.57 -24.80
C VAL A 220 -21.67 10.42 -24.08
N SER A 221 -22.09 10.63 -22.82
CA SER A 221 -22.84 9.62 -22.06
C SER A 221 -24.17 9.28 -22.74
N GLU A 222 -24.93 10.29 -23.16
CA GLU A 222 -26.20 10.11 -23.88
C GLU A 222 -25.99 9.36 -25.20
N LEU A 223 -24.91 9.64 -25.92
CA LEU A 223 -24.57 8.94 -27.17
C LEU A 223 -24.21 7.48 -26.94
N LEU A 224 -23.53 7.17 -25.83
CA LEU A 224 -23.21 5.79 -25.44
C LEU A 224 -24.43 5.02 -24.93
N ASP A 225 -25.37 5.70 -24.26
CA ASP A 225 -26.60 5.10 -23.74
C ASP A 225 -27.68 4.93 -24.83
N GLY A 226 -27.68 5.78 -25.86
CA GLY A 226 -28.60 5.70 -27.01
C GLY A 226 -28.24 4.65 -28.07
N GLY A 227 -27.08 4.00 -27.97
CA GLY A 227 -26.58 3.02 -28.94
C GLY A 227 -27.08 1.59 -28.78
N ALA A 228 -27.94 1.30 -27.78
CA ALA A 228 -28.38 -0.05 -27.46
C ALA A 228 -29.91 -0.19 -27.51
N SER A 229 -30.47 -0.19 -28.71
CA SER A 229 -31.73 -0.86 -29.01
C SER A 229 -31.56 -1.60 -30.34
N PRO A 230 -31.47 -2.95 -30.35
CA PRO A 230 -31.59 -3.70 -31.59
C PRO A 230 -33.06 -3.65 -32.01
N SER A 231 -33.38 -2.77 -32.96
CA SER A 231 -34.62 -2.88 -33.72
C SER A 231 -34.59 -4.20 -34.48
N THR A 232 -35.45 -5.12 -34.07
CA THR A 232 -35.73 -6.36 -34.80
C THR A 232 -36.52 -6.01 -36.05
N ASP A 233 -35.83 -5.76 -37.17
CA ASP A 233 -36.42 -5.85 -38.49
C ASP A 233 -35.89 -7.13 -39.14
N SER A 234 -36.66 -8.21 -38.95
CA SER A 234 -36.49 -9.46 -39.69
C SER A 234 -37.11 -9.28 -41.07
N ASP A 235 -36.33 -8.75 -42.01
CA ASP A 235 -36.69 -8.83 -43.43
C ASP A 235 -36.56 -10.28 -43.88
N THR A 236 -37.68 -10.80 -44.36
CA THR A 236 -37.84 -12.13 -44.95
C THR A 236 -37.15 -12.11 -46.31
N ILE A 237 -36.12 -12.93 -46.50
CA ILE A 237 -35.59 -13.27 -47.83
C ILE A 237 -35.64 -14.78 -47.99
N GLU A 238 -36.51 -15.19 -48.91
CA GLU A 238 -36.74 -16.54 -49.38
C GLU A 238 -35.44 -17.16 -49.94
N GLY A 239 -35.04 -18.31 -49.41
CA GLY A 239 -33.99 -19.13 -49.99
C GLY A 239 -34.57 -20.04 -51.07
N SER A 240 -34.38 -19.66 -52.33
CA SER A 240 -34.64 -20.50 -53.49
C SER A 240 -33.59 -21.61 -53.62
N GLU A 241 -34.05 -22.84 -53.81
CA GLU A 241 -33.27 -23.99 -54.24
C GLU A 241 -32.60 -23.75 -55.60
N SER A 242 -31.35 -24.22 -55.76
CA SER A 242 -30.86 -25.04 -56.90
C SER A 242 -29.35 -24.90 -57.10
N GLY A 243 -28.69 -26.02 -57.43
CA GLY A 243 -27.40 -26.03 -58.13
C GLY A 243 -26.39 -27.05 -57.62
N ASP A 244 -26.42 -28.24 -58.23
CA ASP A 244 -25.31 -29.21 -58.29
C ASP A 244 -23.96 -28.56 -58.64
N ASP A 245 -22.86 -29.10 -58.09
CA ASP A 245 -21.82 -29.69 -58.94
C ASP A 245 -20.82 -30.52 -58.11
N SER A 246 -20.75 -31.80 -58.47
CA SER A 246 -19.72 -32.78 -58.14
C SER A 246 -18.35 -32.34 -58.66
N VAL A 247 -17.25 -32.61 -57.92
CA VAL A 247 -16.07 -33.31 -58.45
C VAL A 247 -15.27 -33.97 -57.31
N ASP A 248 -14.91 -35.23 -57.54
CA ASP A 248 -13.91 -36.05 -56.86
C ASP A 248 -12.50 -35.41 -56.79
N ASP A 249 -11.70 -35.81 -55.79
CA ASP A 249 -10.30 -36.28 -55.90
C ASP A 249 -9.68 -36.29 -54.49
N GLU A 250 -9.51 -37.46 -53.89
CA GLU A 250 -8.37 -38.38 -54.01
C GLU A 250 -7.26 -38.07 -52.99
N LEU A 251 -6.83 -39.15 -52.35
CA LEU A 251 -5.82 -39.27 -51.32
C LEU A 251 -4.43 -39.06 -51.92
N ASP A 252 -3.53 -38.39 -51.21
CA ASP A 252 -2.21 -38.94 -50.80
C ASP A 252 -1.23 -37.84 -50.36
N ILE A 253 -0.73 -38.00 -49.12
CA ILE A 253 0.68 -38.03 -48.63
C ILE A 253 0.69 -37.69 -47.14
#